data_AF-A0A8K0CNI5-F1
#
_entry.id   AF-A0A8K0CNI5-F1
#
_cell.length_a   1.000
_cell.length_b   1.000
_cell.length_c   1.000
_cell.angle_alpha   90.00
_cell.angle_beta   90.00
_cell.angle_gamma   90.00
#
_symmetry.space_group_name_H-M   'P 1'
#
loop_
_entity.id
_entity.type
_entity.pdbx_description
1 polymer ?
#
loop_
_entity_poly.entity_id
_entity_poly.type
_entity_poly.pdbx_seq_one_letter_code
_entity_poly.pdbx_strand_id
1 'polypeptide(L)'
;RRKISQKPLRILQFTDVHIDPHYVANSTANCKELKRPLCCQSDLELNVEDGAGYWGDYRECDIPWYTFKNFLDFAANLHKKSPISYIYFTGDIINHRVWEGSINENIQVIKQMFAMVKRRLPGIKVFPVVGNHEAFPTNVCLEEDQSRFKYT
;
A
#
# COMPACT_ATOMS: atom_id res chain seq x y z
N ARG A 1 17.55 -42.60 11.56
CA ARG A 1 16.53 -41.53 11.43
C ARG A 1 17.25 -40.21 11.18
N ARG A 2 17.23 -39.68 9.94
CA ARG A 2 17.86 -38.39 9.59
C ARG A 2 17.01 -37.27 10.20
N LYS A 3 17.53 -36.55 11.19
CA LYS A 3 16.94 -35.27 11.62
C LYS A 3 17.20 -34.26 10.52
N ILE A 4 16.23 -34.06 9.63
CA ILE A 4 16.24 -32.92 8.71
C ILE A 4 15.94 -31.69 9.58
N SER A 5 17.00 -31.04 10.06
CA SER A 5 16.90 -29.70 10.66
C SER A 5 16.77 -28.68 9.53
N GLN A 6 15.65 -28.69 8.82
CA GLN A 6 15.33 -27.63 7.88
C GLN A 6 14.76 -26.46 8.67
N LYS A 7 15.39 -25.29 8.53
CA LYS A 7 14.84 -24.05 9.09
C LYS A 7 13.44 -23.85 8.50
N PRO A 8 12.43 -23.51 9.32
CA PRO A 8 11.09 -23.25 8.82
C PRO A 8 11.13 -22.05 7.87
N LEU A 9 10.38 -22.18 6.75
CA LEU A 9 10.17 -21.07 5.82
C LEU A 9 9.31 -20.01 6.51
N ARG A 10 9.72 -18.74 6.44
CA ARG A 10 8.93 -17.63 6.96
C ARG A 10 8.62 -16.65 5.85
N ILE A 11 7.34 -16.37 5.68
CA ILE A 11 6.83 -15.49 4.64
C ILE A 11 6.22 -14.28 5.34
N LEU A 12 6.68 -13.08 4.97
CA LEU A 12 5.96 -11.86 5.32
C LEU A 12 4.87 -11.66 4.27
N GLN A 13 3.63 -11.68 4.69
CA GLN A 13 2.50 -11.34 3.82
C GLN A 13 1.91 -10.01 4.28
N PHE A 14 1.70 -9.10 3.34
CA PHE A 14 0.92 -7.89 3.55
C PHE A 14 0.14 -7.55 2.27
N THR A 15 -0.88 -6.71 2.40
CA THR A 15 -1.87 -6.44 1.35
C THR A 15 -2.56 -5.12 1.66
N ASP A 16 -3.31 -4.58 0.70
CA ASP A 16 -4.29 -3.49 0.89
C ASP A 16 -3.68 -2.32 1.67
N VAL A 17 -2.52 -1.85 1.19
CA VAL A 17 -1.75 -0.81 1.90
C VAL A 17 -2.46 0.53 1.79
N HIS A 18 -3.14 0.81 0.67
CA HIS A 18 -3.85 2.05 0.37
C HIS A 18 -3.17 3.29 0.95
N ILE A 19 -2.05 3.68 0.32
CA ILE A 19 -1.28 4.85 0.73
C ILE A 19 -1.96 6.08 0.18
N ASP A 20 -2.35 7.00 1.06
CA ASP A 20 -2.85 8.32 0.66
C ASP A 20 -1.73 9.37 0.74
N PRO A 21 -1.22 9.86 -0.41
CA PRO A 21 -0.25 10.94 -0.44
C PRO A 21 -0.81 12.28 0.08
N HIS A 22 -2.13 12.43 0.14
CA HIS A 22 -2.82 13.64 0.58
C HIS A 22 -3.21 13.59 2.06
N TYR A 23 -2.93 12.50 2.77
CA TYR A 23 -3.31 12.36 4.18
C TYR A 23 -2.68 13.46 5.04
N VAL A 24 -3.51 14.16 5.82
CA VAL A 24 -3.08 15.19 6.77
C VAL A 24 -3.73 14.93 8.12
N ALA A 25 -2.90 14.76 9.16
CA ALA A 25 -3.38 14.67 10.53
C ALA A 25 -4.15 15.93 10.93
N ASN A 26 -5.20 15.77 11.73
CA ASN A 26 -6.15 16.82 12.14
C ASN A 26 -7.03 17.42 11.02
N SER A 27 -6.95 16.92 9.78
CA SER A 27 -7.97 17.25 8.77
C SER A 27 -9.29 16.54 9.09
N THR A 28 -10.41 17.05 8.57
CA THR A 28 -11.73 16.43 8.78
C THR A 28 -11.72 14.96 8.40
N ALA A 29 -12.01 14.11 9.38
CA ALA A 29 -12.05 12.66 9.20
C ALA A 29 -13.48 12.13 9.04
N ASN A 30 -14.52 12.93 9.33
CA ASN A 30 -15.90 12.64 8.94
C ASN A 30 -16.37 13.57 7.82
N CYS A 31 -16.19 13.14 6.57
CA CYS A 31 -16.62 13.87 5.38
C CYS A 31 -17.90 13.33 4.73
N LYS A 32 -18.74 12.59 5.48
CA LYS A 32 -19.96 11.97 4.95
C LYS A 32 -20.92 12.97 4.30
N GLU A 33 -21.04 14.16 4.87
CA GLU A 33 -21.87 15.24 4.34
C GLU A 33 -21.39 15.74 2.97
N LEU A 34 -20.09 15.59 2.69
CA LEU A 34 -19.47 15.94 1.40
C LEU A 34 -19.64 14.85 0.34
N LYS A 35 -20.25 13.70 0.67
CA LYS A 35 -20.44 12.53 -0.21
C LYS A 35 -19.13 12.05 -0.86
N ARG A 36 -18.00 12.21 -0.17
CA ARG A 36 -16.69 11.69 -0.60
C ARG A 36 -16.48 10.30 -0.02
N PRO A 37 -15.94 9.34 -0.80
CA PRO A 37 -15.60 8.01 -0.27
C PRO A 37 -14.27 8.00 0.51
N LEU A 38 -13.51 9.09 0.51
CA LEU A 38 -12.26 9.21 1.26
C LEU A 38 -12.13 10.61 1.90
N CYS A 39 -11.78 10.62 3.19
CA CYS A 39 -11.57 11.78 4.06
C CYS A 39 -10.10 11.86 4.52
N CYS A 40 -9.82 12.66 5.55
CA CYS A 40 -8.47 12.84 6.12
C CYS A 40 -7.44 13.49 5.17
N GLN A 41 -7.91 14.24 4.16
CA GLN A 41 -7.05 14.79 3.11
C GLN A 41 -6.79 16.29 3.27
N SER A 42 -5.70 16.76 2.67
CA SER A 42 -5.26 18.17 2.72
C SER A 42 -6.23 19.19 2.11
N ASP A 43 -7.17 18.74 1.29
CA ASP A 43 -8.22 19.57 0.68
C ASP A 43 -9.51 19.61 1.50
N LEU A 44 -9.49 19.08 2.73
CA LEU A 44 -10.54 19.24 3.73
C LEU A 44 -10.10 20.24 4.81
N GLU A 45 -11.07 20.89 5.45
CA GLU A 45 -10.78 21.80 6.56
C GLU A 45 -10.11 21.09 7.73
N LEU A 46 -9.30 21.83 8.48
CA LEU A 46 -8.76 21.33 9.74
C LEU A 46 -9.83 21.44 10.81
N ASN A 47 -10.15 20.33 11.45
CA ASN A 47 -11.10 20.28 12.55
C ASN A 47 -10.43 19.56 13.71
N VAL A 48 -10.15 20.25 14.81
CA VAL A 48 -9.46 19.63 15.96
C VAL A 48 -10.37 18.63 16.70
N GLU A 49 -11.68 18.85 16.71
CA GLU A 49 -12.63 17.96 17.39
C GLU A 49 -12.96 16.71 16.56
N ASP A 50 -12.99 16.84 15.23
CA ASP A 50 -13.27 15.75 14.29
C ASP A 50 -12.02 15.34 13.48
N GLY A 51 -10.83 15.66 13.98
CA GLY A 51 -9.58 15.54 13.24
C GLY A 51 -9.13 14.11 13.03
N ALA A 52 -8.46 13.89 11.90
CA ALA A 52 -7.77 12.65 11.58
C ALA A 52 -6.64 12.38 12.56
N GLY A 53 -6.52 11.13 13.02
CA GLY A 53 -5.38 10.71 13.83
C GLY A 53 -4.03 10.90 13.12
N TYR A 54 -2.93 10.89 13.87
CA TYR A 54 -1.60 10.97 13.25
C TYR A 54 -1.32 9.72 12.43
N TRP A 55 -1.37 8.51 13.02
CA TRP A 55 -0.99 7.27 12.33
C TRP A 55 -2.03 6.72 11.33
N GLY A 56 -3.12 7.43 11.08
CA GLY A 56 -4.32 6.92 10.44
C GLY A 56 -5.55 7.20 11.30
N ASP A 57 -6.71 6.86 10.78
CA ASP A 57 -8.00 7.07 11.44
C ASP A 57 -8.91 5.84 11.25
N TYR A 58 -9.91 5.69 12.13
CA TYR A 58 -10.87 4.58 12.07
C TYR A 58 -12.08 4.87 11.16
N ARG A 59 -12.17 6.09 10.61
CA ARG A 59 -13.22 6.51 9.67
C ARG A 59 -12.80 6.22 8.22
N GLU A 60 -13.48 6.84 7.25
CA GLU A 60 -13.25 6.65 5.81
C GLU A 60 -11.92 7.29 5.36
N CYS A 61 -10.80 6.74 5.82
CA CYS A 61 -9.47 7.27 5.61
C CYS A 61 -8.49 6.15 5.29
N ASP A 62 -7.62 6.44 4.34
CA ASP A 62 -6.46 5.61 3.99
C ASP A 62 -5.25 6.03 4.81
N ILE A 63 -4.13 5.31 4.69
CA ILE A 63 -2.98 5.53 5.59
C ILE A 63 -1.97 6.54 5.01
N PRO A 64 -1.32 7.34 5.86
CA PRO A 64 -0.19 8.15 5.42
C PRO A 64 1.06 7.31 5.18
N TRP A 65 1.97 7.84 4.37
CA TRP A 65 3.28 7.24 4.07
C TRP A 65 4.07 6.80 5.30
N TYR A 66 4.01 7.57 6.40
CA TYR A 66 4.79 7.28 7.59
C TYR A 66 4.24 6.07 8.39
N THR A 67 2.95 5.75 8.27
CA THR A 67 2.39 4.52 8.84
C THR A 67 2.93 3.29 8.12
N PHE A 68 2.93 3.30 6.79
CA PHE A 68 3.55 2.21 6.01
C PHE A 68 5.06 2.11 6.26
N LYS A 69 5.76 3.24 6.40
CA LYS A 69 7.18 3.25 6.79
C LYS A 69 7.40 2.58 8.15
N ASN A 70 6.56 2.89 9.14
CA ASN A 70 6.65 2.30 10.47
C ASN A 70 6.42 0.77 10.44
N PHE A 71 5.47 0.30 9.62
CA PHE A 71 5.29 -1.14 9.36
C PHE A 71 6.56 -1.78 8.78
N LEU A 72 7.20 -1.16 7.80
CA LEU A 72 8.44 -1.70 7.21
C LEU A 72 9.60 -1.71 8.22
N ASP A 73 9.69 -0.70 9.09
CA ASP A 73 10.70 -0.65 10.15
C ASP A 73 10.47 -1.77 11.18
N PHE A 74 9.21 -2.06 11.53
CA PHE A 74 8.83 -3.23 12.32
C PHE A 74 9.24 -4.54 11.64
N ALA A 75 8.90 -4.72 10.36
CA ALA A 75 9.24 -5.91 9.59
C ALA A 75 10.76 -6.12 9.46
N ALA A 76 11.53 -5.05 9.27
CA ALA A 76 12.99 -5.10 9.22
C ALA A 76 13.59 -5.52 10.57
N ASN A 77 13.01 -5.04 11.68
CA ASN A 77 13.43 -5.47 13.01
C ASN A 77 13.05 -6.92 13.32
N LEU A 78 11.90 -7.37 12.85
CA LEU A 78 11.51 -8.78 12.91
C LEU A 78 12.48 -9.65 12.11
N HIS A 79 12.85 -9.23 10.90
CA HIS A 79 13.80 -9.94 10.04
C HIS A 79 15.15 -10.18 10.72
N LYS A 80 15.68 -9.21 11.46
CA LYS A 80 16.96 -9.33 12.21
C LYS A 80 16.91 -10.45 13.26
N LYS A 81 15.77 -10.61 13.93
CA LYS A 81 15.56 -11.65 14.98
C LYS A 81 15.18 -12.99 14.37
N SER A 82 14.44 -12.93 13.27
CA SER A 82 13.70 -14.04 12.70
C SER A 82 13.71 -13.86 11.17
N PRO A 83 14.72 -14.40 10.47
CA PRO A 83 14.88 -14.19 9.04
C PRO A 83 13.61 -14.56 8.24
N ILE A 84 13.18 -13.61 7.42
CA ILE A 84 12.10 -13.72 6.44
C ILE A 84 12.72 -14.23 5.15
N SER A 85 12.13 -15.27 4.56
CA SER A 85 12.61 -15.89 3.32
C SER A 85 12.06 -15.20 2.09
N TYR A 86 10.76 -14.87 2.11
CA TYR A 86 10.04 -14.26 1.00
C TYR A 86 9.01 -13.25 1.48
N ILE A 87 8.61 -12.35 0.59
CA ILE A 87 7.51 -11.41 0.81
C ILE A 87 6.42 -11.71 -0.21
N TYR A 88 5.20 -11.93 0.28
CA TYR A 88 3.99 -11.95 -0.54
C TYR A 88 3.29 -10.62 -0.38
N PHE A 89 3.00 -9.97 -1.51
CA PHE A 89 2.28 -8.71 -1.53
C PHE A 89 1.12 -8.83 -2.52
N THR A 90 -0.12 -8.65 -2.07
CA THR A 90 -1.31 -8.98 -2.87
C THR A 90 -2.04 -7.78 -3.48
N GLY A 91 -1.38 -6.63 -3.60
CA GLY A 91 -1.90 -5.47 -4.34
C GLY A 91 -2.57 -4.43 -3.47
N ASP A 92 -3.29 -3.52 -4.12
CA ASP A 92 -4.03 -2.40 -3.52
C ASP A 92 -3.14 -1.42 -2.75
N ILE A 93 -2.24 -0.78 -3.51
CA ILE A 93 -1.33 0.28 -3.06
C ILE A 93 -2.03 1.64 -3.09
N ILE A 94 -2.85 1.89 -4.10
CA ILE A 94 -3.41 3.22 -4.39
C ILE A 94 -4.60 3.51 -3.48
N ASN A 95 -4.70 4.74 -2.98
CA ASN A 95 -5.81 5.20 -2.15
C ASN A 95 -7.18 5.11 -2.85
N HIS A 96 -8.23 5.37 -2.08
CA HIS A 96 -9.62 5.42 -2.51
C HIS A 96 -10.02 6.80 -3.09
N ARG A 97 -9.07 7.69 -3.45
CA ARG A 97 -9.32 8.97 -4.14
C ARG A 97 -9.62 8.73 -5.63
N VAL A 98 -10.52 7.80 -5.93
CA VAL A 98 -10.78 7.27 -7.28
C VAL A 98 -11.35 8.29 -8.26
N TRP A 99 -11.91 9.40 -7.76
CA TRP A 99 -12.53 10.45 -8.56
C TRP A 99 -11.52 11.46 -9.11
N GLU A 100 -10.31 11.52 -8.55
CA GLU A 100 -9.29 12.49 -8.91
C GLU A 100 -7.91 11.85 -8.76
N GLY A 101 -7.52 11.11 -9.79
CA GLY A 101 -6.22 10.48 -9.93
C GLY A 101 -5.78 10.42 -11.38
N SER A 102 -4.62 9.81 -11.61
CA SER A 102 -4.05 9.63 -12.95
C SER A 102 -3.13 8.42 -13.00
N ILE A 103 -2.91 7.89 -14.22
CA ILE A 103 -1.95 6.80 -14.47
C ILE A 103 -0.56 7.19 -13.94
N ASN A 104 -0.14 8.44 -14.13
CA ASN A 104 1.16 8.91 -13.69
C ASN A 104 1.29 8.91 -12.16
N GLU A 105 0.28 9.40 -11.44
CA GLU A 105 0.28 9.37 -9.97
C GLU A 105 0.35 7.94 -9.43
N ASN A 106 -0.47 7.03 -9.98
CA ASN A 106 -0.43 5.62 -9.59
C ASN A 106 0.97 5.02 -9.78
N ILE A 107 1.59 5.26 -10.95
CA ILE A 107 2.96 4.81 -11.23
C ILE A 107 3.96 5.35 -10.19
N GLN A 108 3.84 6.62 -9.78
CA GLN A 108 4.75 7.20 -8.79
C GLN A 108 4.57 6.58 -7.41
N VAL A 109 3.32 6.42 -6.94
CA VAL A 109 3.02 5.81 -5.64
C VAL A 109 3.52 4.36 -5.61
N ILE A 110 3.25 3.57 -6.65
CA ILE A 110 3.73 2.19 -6.78
C ILE A 110 5.26 2.13 -6.74
N LYS A 111 5.94 2.96 -7.55
CA LYS A 111 7.41 3.02 -7.56
C LYS A 111 7.98 3.40 -6.19
N GLN A 112 7.39 4.39 -5.54
CA GLN A 112 7.84 4.85 -4.23
C GLN A 112 7.67 3.78 -3.15
N MET A 113 6.51 3.11 -3.12
CA MET A 113 6.23 2.01 -2.19
C MET A 113 7.26 0.88 -2.37
N PHE A 114 7.46 0.37 -3.59
CA PHE A 114 8.43 -0.70 -3.82
C PHE A 114 9.87 -0.26 -3.54
N ALA A 115 10.21 1.00 -3.78
CA ALA A 115 11.50 1.54 -3.39
C ALA A 115 11.68 1.57 -1.86
N MET A 116 10.62 1.86 -1.09
CA MET A 116 10.65 1.75 0.37
C MET A 116 10.85 0.30 0.83
N VAL A 117 10.09 -0.66 0.28
CA VAL A 117 10.24 -2.09 0.57
C VAL A 117 11.67 -2.54 0.30
N LYS A 118 12.21 -2.26 -0.90
CA LYS A 118 13.57 -2.61 -1.29
C LYS A 118 14.64 -2.02 -0.36
N ARG A 119 14.44 -0.79 0.13
CA ARG A 119 15.37 -0.14 1.07
C ARG A 119 15.32 -0.74 2.48
N ARG A 120 14.14 -1.10 2.99
CA ARG A 120 13.98 -1.59 4.39
C ARG A 120 14.21 -3.09 4.53
N LEU A 121 13.91 -3.85 3.48
CA LEU A 121 14.02 -5.30 3.43
C LEU A 121 14.93 -5.73 2.26
N PRO A 122 16.21 -5.30 2.25
CA PRO A 122 17.10 -5.55 1.13
C PRO A 122 17.38 -7.05 0.94
N GLY A 123 17.47 -7.49 -0.30
CA GLY A 123 17.82 -8.87 -0.66
C GLY A 123 16.69 -9.90 -0.52
N ILE A 124 15.53 -9.53 0.05
CA ILE A 124 14.37 -10.41 0.14
C ILE A 124 13.57 -10.34 -1.15
N LYS A 125 13.26 -11.50 -1.76
CA LYS A 125 12.45 -11.57 -2.96
C LYS A 125 10.98 -11.28 -2.63
N VAL A 126 10.40 -10.34 -3.37
CA VAL A 126 8.99 -9.96 -3.29
C VAL A 126 8.24 -10.63 -4.45
N PHE A 127 7.09 -11.23 -4.15
CA PHE A 127 6.14 -11.75 -5.13
C PHE A 127 4.88 -10.87 -5.06
N PRO A 128 4.80 -9.80 -5.89
CA PRO A 128 3.64 -8.94 -5.92
C PRO A 128 2.54 -9.52 -6.83
N VAL A 129 1.29 -9.21 -6.49
CA VAL A 129 0.11 -9.34 -7.35
C VAL A 129 -0.44 -7.93 -7.58
N VAL A 130 -1.08 -7.72 -8.73
CA VAL A 130 -1.77 -6.46 -9.07
C VAL A 130 -3.18 -6.54 -8.49
N GLY A 131 -3.54 -5.58 -7.65
CA GLY A 131 -4.89 -5.39 -7.12
C GLY A 131 -5.74 -4.55 -8.07
N ASN A 132 -6.96 -4.26 -7.65
CA ASN A 132 -7.93 -3.56 -8.49
C ASN A 132 -7.75 -2.03 -8.46
N HIS A 133 -7.05 -1.50 -7.45
CA HIS A 133 -6.74 -0.07 -7.32
C HIS A 133 -5.51 0.41 -8.13
N GLU A 134 -4.67 -0.49 -8.64
CA GLU A 134 -3.46 -0.10 -9.37
C GLU A 134 -3.74 0.61 -10.71
N ALA A 135 -4.82 0.22 -11.40
CA ALA A 135 -5.21 0.81 -12.67
C ALA A 135 -5.92 2.16 -12.47
N PHE A 136 -5.84 3.02 -13.49
CA PHE A 136 -6.68 4.21 -13.57
C PHE A 136 -7.37 4.27 -14.94
N PRO A 137 -8.72 4.31 -15.00
CA PRO A 137 -9.65 4.28 -13.86
C PRO A 137 -9.59 2.98 -13.05
N THR A 138 -9.94 3.05 -11.76
CA THR A 138 -9.94 1.90 -10.83
C THR A 138 -10.80 0.75 -11.37
N ASN A 139 -10.35 -0.49 -11.15
CA ASN A 139 -10.94 -1.74 -11.66
C ASN A 139 -10.84 -1.96 -13.18
N VAL A 140 -10.26 -1.05 -13.95
CA VAL A 140 -10.15 -1.18 -15.41
C VAL A 140 -8.85 -1.88 -15.78
N CYS A 141 -8.85 -3.21 -15.67
CA CYS A 141 -7.79 -4.06 -16.18
C CYS A 141 -8.19 -4.52 -17.59
N LEU A 142 -7.66 -3.86 -18.63
CA LEU A 142 -7.86 -4.30 -20.01
C LEU A 142 -7.05 -5.59 -20.24
N GLU A 143 -7.69 -6.60 -20.82
CA GLU A 143 -6.95 -7.70 -21.42
C GLU A 143 -6.07 -7.13 -22.55
N GLU A 144 -4.76 -7.34 -22.46
CA GLU A 144 -3.90 -7.15 -23.63
C GLU A 144 -4.38 -8.11 -24.73
N ASP A 145 -4.56 -7.57 -25.93
CA ASP A 145 -4.77 -8.40 -27.13
C ASP A 145 -3.61 -9.40 -27.25
N GLN A 146 -3.90 -10.67 -26.96
CA GLN A 146 -2.93 -11.76 -26.97
C GLN A 146 -2.26 -11.94 -28.35
N SER A 147 -2.80 -11.33 -29.41
CA SER A 147 -2.17 -11.29 -30.74
C SER A 147 -0.81 -10.56 -30.77
N ARG A 148 -0.52 -9.72 -29.76
CA ARG A 148 0.75 -8.97 -29.63
C ARG A 148 1.90 -9.79 -29.06
N PHE A 149 1.62 -10.92 -28.40
CA PHE A 149 2.65 -11.86 -27.95
C PHE A 149 2.91 -12.92 -29.01
N LYS A 150 3.54 -12.51 -30.12
CA LYS A 150 4.24 -13.47 -30.97
C LYS A 150 5.49 -13.90 -30.22
N TYR A 151 5.48 -15.10 -29.66
CA TYR A 151 6.70 -15.80 -29.28
C TYR A 151 7.49 -16.11 -30.56
N THR A 152 8.35 -15.19 -30.97
CA THR A 152 9.44 -15.41 -31.94
C THR A 152 10.77 -15.39 -31.22
#